data_AF-A0A413ITV7-F1
#
_entry.id   AF-A0A413ITV7-F1
#
_cell.length_a   1.000
_cell.length_b   1.000
_cell.length_c   1.000
_cell.angle_alpha   90.00
_cell.angle_beta   90.00
_cell.angle_gamma   90.00
#
_symmetry.space_group_name_H-M   'P 1'
#
loop_
_entity.id
_entity.type
_entity.pdbx_description
1 polymer ?
#
loop_
_entity_poly.entity_id
_entity_poly.type
_entity_poly.pdbx_seq_one_letter_code
_entity_poly.pdbx_strand_id
1 'polypeptide(L)'
;MKFDEIYKPPFHEVLDFWVYTQGDVRCFDWIARVDSRTRKELIRILNGNSKKRVKHEVKYDKGIVSIKGVNIMLLRGWGHLTGCGALNLPPEEAIEIQDDFGEWIVKKLKQEI
;
A
#
# COMPACT_ATOMS: atom_id res chain seq x y z
N MET A 1 -5.32 -16.08 4.30
CA MET A 1 -6.10 -15.20 3.40
C MET A 1 -5.12 -14.48 2.49
N LYS A 2 -5.47 -14.12 1.26
CA LYS A 2 -4.53 -13.38 0.39
C LYS A 2 -4.74 -11.88 0.51
N PHE A 3 -3.66 -11.11 0.35
CA PHE A 3 -3.73 -9.67 0.46
C PHE A 3 -4.69 -9.04 -0.58
N ASP A 4 -4.81 -9.62 -1.77
CA ASP A 4 -5.65 -9.13 -2.87
C ASP A 4 -7.14 -9.42 -2.67
N GLU A 5 -7.49 -10.22 -1.66
CA GLU A 5 -8.88 -10.40 -1.21
C GLU A 5 -9.35 -9.19 -0.37
N ILE A 6 -8.40 -8.53 0.33
CA ILE A 6 -8.62 -7.44 1.28
C ILE A 6 -8.31 -6.08 0.65
N TYR A 7 -7.11 -5.94 0.08
CA TYR A 7 -6.58 -4.68 -0.44
C TYR A 7 -6.83 -4.53 -1.95
N LYS A 8 -8.11 -4.42 -2.32
CA LYS A 8 -8.53 -4.34 -3.72
C LYS A 8 -8.44 -2.91 -4.28
N PRO A 9 -7.88 -2.73 -5.49
CA PRO A 9 -8.05 -1.48 -6.23
C PRO A 9 -9.51 -1.27 -6.63
N PRO A 10 -9.94 -0.03 -6.95
CA PRO A 10 -9.12 1.17 -6.99
C PRO A 10 -8.76 1.70 -5.60
N PHE A 11 -7.48 2.02 -5.44
CA PHE A 11 -6.96 2.78 -4.31
C PHE A 11 -7.26 4.28 -4.52
N HIS A 12 -7.64 4.96 -3.45
CA HIS A 12 -7.94 6.38 -3.49
C HIS A 12 -7.43 7.09 -2.23
N GLU A 13 -6.96 8.32 -2.42
CA GLU A 13 -6.45 9.16 -1.35
C GLU A 13 -7.57 9.98 -0.70
N VAL A 14 -7.50 10.08 0.62
CA VAL A 14 -8.41 10.87 1.46
C VAL A 14 -7.57 11.84 2.30
N LEU A 15 -7.99 13.10 2.32
CA LEU A 15 -7.36 14.19 3.09
C LEU A 15 -5.85 14.32 2.88
N ASP A 16 -5.37 14.09 1.65
CA ASP A 16 -3.96 14.20 1.30
C ASP A 16 -3.03 13.38 2.21
N PHE A 17 -3.48 12.27 2.80
CA PHE A 17 -2.64 11.52 3.73
C PHE A 17 -3.00 10.02 3.80
N TRP A 18 -4.28 9.69 3.94
CA TRP A 18 -4.73 8.30 4.03
C TRP A 18 -5.03 7.73 2.65
N VAL A 19 -4.69 6.47 2.42
CA VAL A 19 -5.09 5.74 1.21
C VAL A 19 -5.96 4.55 1.57
N TYR A 20 -7.09 4.47 0.88
CA TYR A 20 -8.13 3.47 1.06
C TYR A 20 -8.28 2.61 -0.18
N THR A 21 -8.74 1.39 0.03
CA THR A 21 -9.11 0.41 -1.01
C THR A 21 -10.51 0.67 -1.55
N GLN A 22 -10.95 -0.12 -2.53
CA GLN A 22 -12.35 -0.11 -2.98
C GLN A 22 -13.34 -0.48 -1.86
N GLY A 23 -12.93 -1.32 -0.90
CA GLY A 23 -13.77 -1.79 0.20
C GLY A 23 -13.73 -0.91 1.43
N ASP A 24 -13.33 0.36 1.30
CA ASP A 24 -13.17 1.33 2.41
C ASP A 24 -12.23 0.86 3.54
N VAL A 25 -11.32 -0.07 3.23
CA VAL A 25 -10.23 -0.46 4.13
C VAL A 25 -9.03 0.47 3.92
N ARG A 26 -8.57 1.14 4.98
CA ARG A 26 -7.33 1.93 4.97
C ARG A 26 -6.11 1.02 4.84
N CYS A 27 -5.39 1.13 3.73
CA CYS A 27 -4.30 0.21 3.38
C CYS A 27 -2.90 0.80 3.57
N PHE A 28 -2.70 2.10 3.42
CA PHE A 28 -1.44 2.76 3.78
C PHE A 28 -1.62 4.26 4.00
N ASP A 29 -0.61 4.88 4.61
CA ASP A 29 -0.49 6.32 4.80
C ASP A 29 0.74 6.87 4.10
N TRP A 30 0.67 8.11 3.63
CA TRP A 30 1.84 8.87 3.19
C TRP A 30 2.60 9.42 4.39
N ILE A 31 3.82 8.93 4.64
CA ILE A 31 4.61 9.33 5.81
C ILE A 31 5.72 10.36 5.51
N ALA A 32 6.03 10.58 4.23
CA ALA A 32 6.92 11.64 3.80
C ALA A 32 6.15 12.77 3.10
N ARG A 33 6.74 13.97 3.11
CA ARG A 33 6.29 15.08 2.27
C ARG A 33 6.57 14.75 0.81
N VAL A 34 5.59 14.16 0.15
CA VAL A 34 5.57 13.92 -1.29
C VAL A 34 4.55 14.86 -1.92
N ASP A 35 4.95 15.54 -2.99
CA ASP A 35 4.05 16.45 -3.67
C ASP A 35 2.82 15.71 -4.23
N SER A 36 1.68 16.40 -4.26
CA SER A 36 0.39 15.82 -4.67
C SER A 36 0.43 15.20 -6.07
N ARG A 37 1.23 15.75 -7.00
CA ARG A 37 1.35 15.20 -8.36
C ARG A 37 2.04 13.84 -8.34
N THR A 38 3.13 13.70 -7.59
CA THR A 38 3.82 12.42 -7.41
C THR A 38 2.92 11.39 -6.72
N ARG A 39 2.20 11.75 -5.65
CA ARG A 39 1.27 10.83 -4.97
C ARG A 39 0.16 10.33 -5.88
N LYS A 40 -0.47 11.23 -6.63
CA LYS A 40 -1.49 10.89 -7.64
C LYS A 40 -0.94 9.97 -8.72
N GLU A 41 0.29 10.20 -9.18
CA GLU A 41 0.92 9.31 -10.16
C GLU A 41 1.17 7.91 -9.57
N LEU A 42 1.69 7.82 -8.34
CA LEU A 42 1.88 6.53 -7.66
C LEU A 42 0.56 5.76 -7.53
N ILE A 43 -0.52 6.42 -7.08
CA ILE A 43 -1.86 5.81 -6.99
C ILE A 43 -2.35 5.35 -8.37
N ARG A 44 -2.13 6.14 -9.43
CA ARG A 44 -2.48 5.73 -10.79
C ARG A 44 -1.72 4.48 -11.24
N ILE A 45 -0.44 4.37 -10.89
CA ILE A 45 0.37 3.16 -11.19
C ILE A 45 -0.20 1.96 -10.43
N LEU A 46 -0.46 2.10 -9.13
CA LEU A 46 -1.04 1.02 -8.29
C LEU A 46 -2.42 0.56 -8.80
N ASN A 47 -3.22 1.48 -9.35
CA ASN A 47 -4.51 1.17 -9.95
C ASN A 47 -4.42 0.65 -11.40
N GLY A 48 -3.23 0.54 -11.98
CA GLY A 48 -3.07 0.14 -13.40
C GLY A 48 -3.47 1.22 -14.41
N ASN A 49 -3.76 2.44 -13.96
CA ASN A 49 -4.18 3.59 -14.77
C ASN A 49 -2.99 4.43 -15.31
N SER A 50 -1.77 3.94 -15.12
CA SER A 50 -0.54 4.50 -15.65
C SER A 50 0.46 3.38 -15.96
N LYS A 51 1.09 3.45 -17.14
CA LYS A 51 2.18 2.56 -17.55
C LYS A 51 3.56 3.09 -17.14
N LYS A 52 3.62 4.17 -16.36
CA LYS A 52 4.89 4.69 -15.85
C LYS A 52 5.44 3.73 -14.80
N ARG A 53 6.76 3.66 -14.72
CA ARG A 53 7.49 2.95 -13.67
C ARG A 53 8.31 3.92 -12.86
N VAL A 54 8.45 3.63 -11.57
CA VAL A 54 9.41 4.31 -10.71
C VAL A 54 10.80 3.82 -11.10
N LYS A 55 11.64 4.73 -11.62
CA LYS A 55 13.01 4.40 -12.06
C LYS A 55 14.01 4.31 -10.91
N HIS A 56 13.64 4.80 -9.74
CA HIS A 56 14.48 4.77 -8.54
C HIS A 56 14.36 3.42 -7.84
N GLU A 57 15.32 3.15 -6.97
CA GLU A 57 15.22 2.02 -6.05
C GLU A 57 13.94 2.16 -5.22
N VAL A 58 13.11 1.10 -5.27
CA VAL A 58 11.94 0.94 -4.41
C VAL A 58 12.16 -0.32 -3.58
N LYS A 59 11.99 -0.19 -2.27
CA LYS A 59 12.18 -1.25 -1.27
C LYS A 59 10.97 -1.33 -0.36
N TYR A 60 10.69 -2.54 0.09
CA TYR A 60 9.79 -2.83 1.19
C TYR A 60 10.62 -3.33 2.37
N ASP A 61 10.28 -2.88 3.58
CA ASP A 61 10.81 -3.40 4.85
C ASP A 61 9.78 -3.17 5.96
N LYS A 62 9.29 -4.25 6.57
CA LYS A 62 8.46 -4.25 7.79
C LYS A 62 7.35 -3.19 7.80
N GLY A 63 6.46 -3.26 6.81
CA GLY A 63 5.31 -2.36 6.69
C GLY A 63 5.66 -0.99 6.11
N ILE A 64 6.90 -0.74 5.66
CA ILE A 64 7.31 0.54 5.08
C ILE A 64 7.76 0.33 3.63
N VAL A 65 7.26 1.18 2.74
CA VAL A 65 7.76 1.28 1.36
C VAL A 65 8.58 2.54 1.20
N SER A 66 9.81 2.37 0.72
CA SER A 66 10.78 3.45 0.55
C SER A 66 11.17 3.62 -0.92
N ILE A 67 11.29 4.87 -1.37
CA ILE A 67 11.73 5.24 -2.72
C ILE A 67 12.99 6.10 -2.58
N LYS A 68 14.08 5.70 -3.24
CA LYS A 68 15.39 6.40 -3.15
C LYS A 68 15.86 6.57 -1.69
N GLY A 69 15.61 5.56 -0.86
CA GLY A 69 15.96 5.58 0.58
C GLY A 69 15.08 6.45 1.46
N VAL A 70 14.06 7.12 0.93
CA VAL A 70 13.09 7.89 1.71
C VAL A 70 11.87 7.03 1.98
N ASN A 71 11.47 6.90 3.24
CA ASN A 71 10.27 6.16 3.63
C ASN A 71 9.03 6.95 3.19
N ILE A 72 8.28 6.42 2.21
CA ILE A 72 7.16 7.15 1.58
C ILE A 72 5.81 6.66 2.08
N MET A 73 5.64 5.34 2.20
CA MET A 73 4.36 4.73 2.57
C MET A 73 4.55 3.90 3.83
N LEU A 74 3.60 4.01 4.75
CA LEU A 74 3.44 3.11 5.89
C LEU A 74 2.19 2.28 5.68
N LEU A 75 2.33 0.96 5.55
CA LEU A 75 1.21 0.03 5.45
C LEU A 75 0.36 0.08 6.72
N ARG A 76 -0.95 -0.01 6.50
CA ARG A 76 -2.00 0.05 7.52
C ARG A 76 -2.98 -1.08 7.27
N GLY A 77 -3.88 -1.25 8.24
CA GLY A 77 -4.93 -2.26 8.17
C GLY A 77 -4.89 -3.23 9.34
N TRP A 78 -3.87 -3.18 10.21
CA TRP A 78 -3.78 -4.03 11.41
C TRP A 78 -5.10 -4.15 12.18
N GLY A 79 -5.77 -3.03 12.48
CA GLY A 79 -7.05 -3.04 13.18
C GLY A 79 -8.19 -3.73 12.41
N HIS A 80 -8.19 -3.69 11.08
CA HIS A 80 -9.14 -4.43 10.23
C HIS A 80 -8.78 -5.92 10.16
N LEU A 81 -7.49 -6.25 10.16
CA LEU A 81 -7.01 -7.63 10.12
C LEU A 81 -7.23 -8.36 11.44
N THR A 82 -6.82 -7.77 12.57
CA THR A 82 -6.76 -8.46 13.87
C THR A 82 -7.87 -8.06 14.83
N GLY A 83 -8.70 -7.06 14.49
CA GLY A 83 -9.75 -6.59 15.39
C GLY A 83 -10.84 -7.65 15.61
N CYS A 84 -11.28 -7.84 16.85
CA CYS A 84 -12.32 -8.82 17.19
C CYS A 84 -13.68 -8.56 16.50
N GLY A 85 -13.95 -7.30 16.10
CA GLY A 85 -15.12 -6.91 15.32
C GLY A 85 -14.87 -6.82 13.81
N ALA A 86 -13.72 -7.28 13.34
CA ALA A 86 -13.30 -7.26 11.95
C ALA A 86 -12.95 -8.69 11.50
N LEU A 87 -11.83 -8.91 10.82
CA LEU A 87 -11.45 -10.25 10.33
C LEU A 87 -10.94 -11.17 11.45
N ASN A 88 -10.54 -10.61 12.60
CA ASN A 88 -10.07 -11.34 13.77
C ASN A 88 -8.98 -12.40 13.44
N LEU A 89 -8.08 -12.05 12.53
CA LEU A 89 -6.98 -12.92 12.11
C LEU A 89 -5.91 -13.00 13.19
N PRO A 90 -5.20 -14.14 13.29
CA PRO A 90 -3.97 -14.22 14.07
C PRO A 90 -2.95 -13.16 13.65
N PRO A 91 -2.15 -12.61 14.59
CA PRO A 91 -1.12 -11.63 14.28
C PRO A 91 -0.16 -12.08 13.18
N GLU A 92 0.22 -13.36 13.15
CA GLU A 92 1.15 -13.92 12.18
C GLU A 92 0.58 -13.84 10.76
N GLU A 93 -0.69 -14.20 10.59
CA GLU A 93 -1.38 -14.09 9.29
C GLU A 93 -1.56 -12.62 8.87
N ALA A 94 -1.85 -11.73 9.82
CA ALA A 94 -1.95 -10.30 9.54
C ALA A 94 -0.61 -9.65 9.15
N ILE A 95 0.51 -10.18 9.64
CA ILE A 95 1.86 -9.78 9.22
C ILE A 95 2.10 -10.25 7.78
N GLU A 96 1.89 -11.54 7.50
CA GLU A 96 2.09 -12.11 6.16
C GLU A 96 1.27 -11.38 5.10
N ILE A 97 -0.01 -11.06 5.38
CA ILE A 97 -0.88 -10.31 4.48
C ILE A 97 -0.33 -8.92 4.16
N GLN A 98 0.21 -8.21 5.16
CA GLN A 98 0.79 -6.88 4.93
C GLN A 98 2.13 -6.97 4.21
N ASP A 99 2.95 -7.98 4.52
CA ASP A 99 4.21 -8.21 3.82
C ASP A 99 3.99 -8.52 2.34
N ASP A 100 3.04 -9.39 2.02
CA ASP A 100 2.66 -9.70 0.64
C ASP A 100 2.14 -8.46 -0.10
N PHE A 101 1.33 -7.62 0.58
CA PHE A 101 0.84 -6.37 -0.01
C PHE A 101 1.98 -5.38 -0.27
N GLY A 102 2.93 -5.25 0.66
CA GLY A 102 4.11 -4.39 0.52
C GLY A 102 4.99 -4.81 -0.65
N GLU A 103 5.28 -6.09 -0.76
CA GLU A 103 6.03 -6.66 -1.89
C GLU A 103 5.29 -6.45 -3.22
N TRP A 104 3.97 -6.61 -3.23
CA TRP A 104 3.15 -6.33 -4.40
C TRP A 104 3.21 -4.85 -4.81
N ILE A 105 3.15 -3.91 -3.86
CA ILE A 105 3.32 -2.47 -4.14
C ILE A 105 4.67 -2.21 -4.82
N VAL A 106 5.77 -2.76 -4.30
CA VAL A 106 7.11 -2.60 -4.89
C VAL A 106 7.12 -3.08 -6.33
N LYS A 107 6.63 -4.30 -6.58
CA LYS A 107 6.58 -4.89 -7.93
C LYS A 107 5.70 -4.07 -8.88
N LYS A 108 4.54 -3.59 -8.42
CA LYS A 108 3.66 -2.75 -9.25
C LYS A 108 4.28 -1.39 -9.58
N LEU A 109 4.93 -0.73 -8.62
CA LEU A 109 5.59 0.55 -8.86
C LEU A 109 6.75 0.42 -9.87
N LYS A 110 7.42 -0.73 -9.89
CA LYS A 110 8.47 -1.05 -10.88
C LYS A 110 7.92 -1.57 -12.21
N GLN A 111 6.63 -1.88 -12.29
CA GLN A 111 5.98 -2.53 -13.44
C GLN A 111 6.58 -3.90 -13.76
N GLU A 112 6.85 -4.70 -12.73
CA GLU A 112 7.41 -6.05 -12.83
C GLU A 112 6.32 -7.15 -12.86
N ILE A 113 5.04 -6.76 -12.75
CA ILE A 113 3.84 -7.61 -12.76
C ILE A 113 2.64 -6.89 -13.37
#